data_AF-A0A2V6QD72-F1
#
_entry.id   AF-A0A2V6QD72-F1
#
_cell.length_a   1.000
_cell.length_b   1.000
_cell.length_c   1.000
_cell.angle_alpha   90.00
_cell.angle_beta   90.00
_cell.angle_gamma   90.00
#
_symmetry.space_group_name_H-M   'P 1'
#
loop_
_entity.id
_entity.type
_entity.pdbx_description
1 polymer ?
#
loop_
_entity_poly.entity_id
_entity_poly.type
_entity_poly.pdbx_seq_one_letter_code
_entity_poly.pdbx_strand_id
1 'polypeptide(L)'
;MYSHGMVASGGDLVTVAGQVGIGPQGVAGPDVGSQTRQAFENVRAIVEAAGCTMADVVRLQTFLVSADDIPGFMKARQEAFPEYFPSGVYPPNTLLVVSGLVRPELRVEVERRCEGLCEGLGVTQRSAPGTPGRSERGGGVRGATRLCRGAPNVGGFRGATRLCRGAPNVGGYGGPSRGPPSL
;
A
#
# COMPACT_ATOMS: atom_id res chain seq x y z
N MET A 1 11.56 -0.91 -8.60
CA MET A 1 11.45 -0.15 -7.33
C MET A 1 10.03 0.36 -7.22
N TYR A 2 9.35 0.15 -6.08
CA TYR A 2 7.98 0.58 -5.82
C TYR A 2 7.81 0.94 -4.33
N SER A 3 6.68 1.51 -3.93
CA SER A 3 6.31 1.78 -2.53
C SER A 3 5.25 0.77 -2.07
N HIS A 4 5.33 0.29 -0.83
CA HIS A 4 4.34 -0.64 -0.26
C HIS A 4 2.95 -0.03 -0.11
N GLY A 5 2.88 1.28 0.12
CA GLY A 5 1.63 2.03 0.13
C GLY A 5 1.84 3.48 -0.29
N MET A 6 0.75 4.13 -0.73
CA MET A 6 0.73 5.54 -1.08
C MET A 6 -0.62 6.16 -0.72
N VAL A 7 -0.59 7.34 -0.12
CA VAL A 7 -1.76 8.20 0.10
C VAL A 7 -1.92 9.11 -1.11
N ALA A 8 -3.09 9.11 -1.73
CA ALA A 8 -3.38 9.94 -2.89
C ALA A 8 -3.44 11.43 -2.52
N SER A 9 -3.20 12.30 -3.50
CA SER A 9 -3.38 13.75 -3.33
C SER A 9 -4.86 14.05 -3.08
N GLY A 10 -5.18 14.44 -1.85
CA GLY A 10 -6.56 14.55 -1.35
C GLY A 10 -6.68 13.98 0.07
N GLY A 11 -5.88 12.96 0.40
CA GLY A 11 -5.88 12.31 1.71
C GLY A 11 -6.90 11.18 1.88
N ASP A 12 -7.84 11.06 0.94
CA ASP A 12 -9.03 10.21 1.09
C ASP A 12 -8.85 8.77 0.58
N LEU A 13 -7.70 8.47 -0.03
CA LEU A 13 -7.45 7.18 -0.66
C LEU A 13 -6.03 6.69 -0.37
N VAL A 14 -5.94 5.47 0.13
CA VAL A 14 -4.68 4.74 0.32
C VAL A 14 -4.66 3.54 -0.62
N THR A 15 -3.63 3.47 -1.46
CA THR A 15 -3.34 2.28 -2.27
C THR A 15 -2.24 1.48 -1.60
N VAL A 16 -2.42 0.16 -1.53
CA VAL A 16 -1.46 -0.77 -0.97
C VAL A 16 -1.02 -1.71 -2.10
N ALA A 17 0.29 -1.83 -2.29
CA ALA A 17 0.85 -2.78 -3.25
C ALA A 17 0.50 -4.22 -2.85
N GLY A 18 0.66 -5.18 -3.76
CA GLY A 18 0.48 -6.60 -3.46
C GLY A 18 1.33 -7.04 -2.27
N GLN A 19 0.69 -7.59 -1.23
CA GLN A 19 1.34 -8.15 -0.06
C GLN A 19 1.28 -9.66 -0.11
N VAL A 20 2.44 -10.28 0.07
CA VAL A 20 2.63 -11.73 0.06
C VAL A 20 2.84 -12.25 1.49
N GLY A 21 2.85 -13.57 1.66
CA GLY A 21 3.12 -14.22 2.95
C GLY A 21 4.58 -14.17 3.39
N ILE A 22 5.24 -13.02 3.30
CA ILE A 22 6.61 -12.80 3.79
C ILE A 22 6.55 -11.87 5.00
N GLY A 23 7.03 -12.35 6.13
CA GLY A 23 7.22 -11.56 7.34
C GLY A 23 8.70 -11.22 7.59
N PRO A 24 9.02 -10.62 8.76
CA PRO A 24 10.40 -10.28 9.12
C PRO A 24 11.36 -11.48 9.16
N GLN A 25 10.84 -12.69 9.38
CA GLN A 25 11.61 -13.94 9.44
C GLN A 25 11.63 -14.72 8.12
N GLY A 26 11.09 -14.14 7.03
CA GLY A 26 10.99 -14.79 5.72
C GLY A 26 9.58 -15.28 5.41
N VAL A 27 9.48 -16.31 4.56
CA VAL A 27 8.19 -16.87 4.12
C VAL A 27 7.47 -17.49 5.32
N ALA A 28 6.22 -17.08 5.56
CA ALA A 28 5.39 -17.55 6.64
C ALA A 28 4.83 -18.93 6.30
N GLY A 29 5.66 -19.96 6.45
CA GLY A 29 5.28 -21.36 6.29
C GLY A 29 5.11 -21.83 4.83
N PRO A 30 4.97 -23.15 4.63
CA PRO A 30 4.83 -23.74 3.31
C PRO A 30 3.39 -23.73 2.77
N ASP A 31 2.40 -23.46 3.64
CA ASP A 31 0.98 -23.54 3.30
C ASP A 31 0.36 -22.17 3.03
N VAL A 32 -0.69 -22.14 2.20
CA VAL A 32 -1.41 -20.91 1.89
C VAL A 32 -2.06 -20.25 3.11
N GLY A 33 -2.43 -21.01 4.13
CA GLY A 33 -3.13 -20.49 5.31
C GLY A 33 -2.22 -19.59 6.15
N SER A 34 -1.03 -20.07 6.48
CA SER A 34 -0.01 -19.30 7.19
C SER A 34 0.44 -18.07 6.37
N GLN A 35 0.65 -18.24 5.06
CA GLN A 35 0.99 -17.14 4.16
C GLN A 35 -0.14 -16.09 4.03
N THR A 36 -1.42 -16.51 4.05
CA THR A 36 -2.57 -15.61 3.98
C THR A 36 -2.66 -14.73 5.22
N ARG A 37 -2.48 -15.29 6.42
CA ARG A 37 -2.45 -14.50 7.67
C ARG A 37 -1.33 -13.46 7.62
N GLN A 38 -0.13 -13.87 7.23
CA GLN A 38 0.99 -12.94 7.13
C GLN A 38 0.74 -11.84 6.10
N ALA A 39 0.17 -12.17 4.93
CA ALA A 39 -0.20 -11.16 3.93
C ALA A 39 -1.21 -10.16 4.49
N PHE A 40 -2.20 -10.61 5.27
CA PHE A 40 -3.17 -9.72 5.91
C PHE A 40 -2.55 -8.83 6.98
N GLU A 41 -1.64 -9.35 7.81
CA GLU A 41 -0.87 -8.56 8.79
C GLU A 41 0.01 -7.51 8.12
N ASN A 42 0.64 -7.87 6.99
CA ASN A 42 1.44 -6.91 6.22
C ASN A 42 0.60 -5.74 5.72
N VAL A 43 -0.60 -6.03 5.20
CA VAL A 43 -1.49 -4.95 4.78
C VAL A 43 -1.98 -4.14 5.98
N ARG A 44 -2.37 -4.80 7.09
CA ARG A 44 -2.79 -4.13 8.33
C ARG A 44 -1.74 -3.11 8.77
N ALA A 45 -0.47 -3.52 8.82
CA ALA A 45 0.64 -2.64 9.18
C ALA A 45 0.77 -1.43 8.23
N ILE A 46 0.53 -1.61 6.92
CA ILE A 46 0.61 -0.51 5.94
C ILE A 46 -0.56 0.47 6.10
N VAL A 47 -1.78 -0.03 6.30
CA VAL A 47 -2.96 0.84 6.46
C VAL A 47 -2.91 1.60 7.79
N GLU A 48 -2.49 0.94 8.87
CA GLU A 48 -2.30 1.57 10.18
C GLU A 48 -1.20 2.63 10.13
N ALA A 49 -0.09 2.37 9.42
CA ALA A 49 0.96 3.38 9.19
C ALA A 49 0.47 4.59 8.37
N ALA A 50 -0.61 4.44 7.60
CA ALA A 50 -1.25 5.53 6.87
C ALA A 50 -2.31 6.29 7.69
N GLY A 51 -2.58 5.87 8.94
CA GLY A 51 -3.63 6.46 9.79
C GLY A 51 -5.03 5.92 9.50
N CYS A 52 -5.11 4.76 8.84
CA CYS A 52 -6.35 4.09 8.50
C CYS A 52 -6.40 2.71 9.20
N THR A 53 -7.55 2.06 9.21
CA THR A 53 -7.77 0.74 9.82
C THR A 53 -8.14 -0.30 8.78
N MET A 54 -8.18 -1.57 9.18
CA MET A 54 -8.70 -2.62 8.31
C MET A 54 -10.17 -2.40 7.92
N ALA A 55 -10.97 -1.69 8.74
CA ALA A 55 -12.35 -1.36 8.42
C ALA A 55 -12.49 -0.37 7.25
N ASP A 56 -11.43 0.39 6.93
CA ASP A 56 -11.39 1.34 5.80
C ASP A 56 -10.98 0.66 4.47
N VAL A 57 -10.74 -0.65 4.50
CA VAL A 57 -10.51 -1.45 3.30
C VAL A 57 -11.82 -1.58 2.53
N VAL A 58 -11.88 -1.01 1.33
CA VAL A 58 -13.09 -1.04 0.49
C VAL A 58 -13.03 -2.09 -0.62
N ARG A 59 -11.84 -2.64 -0.92
CA ARG A 59 -11.68 -3.69 -1.93
C ARG A 59 -10.46 -4.57 -1.67
N LEU A 60 -10.64 -5.86 -1.90
CA LEU A 60 -9.60 -6.88 -1.93
C LEU A 60 -9.45 -7.47 -3.33
N GLN A 61 -8.21 -7.71 -3.72
CA GLN A 61 -7.88 -8.55 -4.86
C GLN A 61 -6.85 -9.58 -4.42
N THR A 62 -7.19 -10.85 -4.59
CA THR A 62 -6.40 -11.98 -4.11
C THR A 62 -5.96 -12.84 -5.28
N PHE A 63 -4.68 -13.19 -5.31
CA PHE A 63 -4.09 -14.09 -6.29
C PHE A 63 -3.58 -15.34 -5.57
N LEU A 64 -4.02 -16.51 -6.02
CA LEU A 64 -3.52 -17.81 -5.57
C LEU A 64 -2.76 -18.51 -6.69
N VAL A 65 -1.76 -19.33 -6.37
CA VAL A 65 -1.00 -20.07 -7.39
C VAL A 65 -1.69 -21.39 -7.77
N SER A 66 -2.53 -21.94 -6.89
CA SER A 66 -3.30 -23.17 -7.16
C SER A 66 -4.75 -23.03 -6.73
N ALA A 67 -5.65 -23.72 -7.43
CA ALA A 67 -7.03 -23.89 -6.99
C ALA A 67 -7.12 -24.73 -5.69
N ASP A 68 -6.16 -25.62 -5.46
CA ASP A 68 -6.10 -26.45 -4.25
C ASP A 68 -5.80 -25.62 -2.99
N ASP A 69 -5.29 -24.41 -3.16
CA ASP A 69 -5.02 -23.48 -2.07
C ASP A 69 -6.29 -22.72 -1.63
N ILE A 70 -7.39 -22.77 -2.41
CA ILE A 70 -8.64 -22.05 -2.10
C ILE A 70 -9.21 -22.44 -0.73
N PRO A 71 -9.34 -23.73 -0.33
CA PRO A 71 -9.86 -24.09 0.98
C PRO A 71 -9.02 -23.54 2.13
N GLY A 72 -7.69 -23.58 2.00
CA GLY A 72 -6.76 -23.04 3.00
C GLY A 72 -6.86 -21.52 3.13
N PHE A 73 -6.96 -20.82 2.00
CA PHE A 73 -7.20 -19.38 1.96
C PHE A 73 -8.54 -19.02 2.62
N MET A 74 -9.64 -19.71 2.27
CA MET A 74 -10.97 -19.41 2.81
C MET A 74 -11.03 -19.64 4.32
N LYS A 75 -10.39 -20.72 4.82
CA LYS A 75 -10.26 -20.97 6.25
C LYS A 75 -9.52 -19.84 6.96
N ALA A 76 -8.32 -19.48 6.47
CA ALA A 76 -7.53 -18.39 7.07
C ALA A 76 -8.30 -17.05 7.05
N ARG A 77 -9.04 -16.79 5.97
CA ARG A 77 -9.92 -15.62 5.84
C ARG A 77 -11.04 -15.63 6.87
N GLN A 78 -11.74 -16.76 7.01
CA GLN A 78 -12.85 -16.91 7.96
C GLN A 78 -12.40 -16.73 9.42
N GLU A 79 -11.18 -17.16 9.74
CA GLU A 79 -10.60 -17.01 11.07
C GLU A 79 -10.15 -15.57 11.36
N ALA A 80 -9.58 -14.88 10.37
CA ALA A 80 -9.02 -13.53 10.55
C ALA A 80 -10.06 -12.41 10.41
N PHE A 81 -11.08 -12.58 9.57
CA PHE A 81 -12.03 -11.52 9.24
C PHE A 81 -12.86 -11.00 10.42
N PRO A 82 -13.32 -11.83 11.36
CA PRO A 82 -14.04 -11.34 12.54
C PRO A 82 -13.20 -10.38 13.41
N GLU A 83 -11.88 -10.55 13.45
CA GLU A 83 -10.97 -9.64 14.16
C GLU A 83 -10.87 -8.29 13.44
N TYR A 84 -10.69 -8.31 12.12
CA TYR A 84 -10.49 -7.10 11.32
C TYR A 84 -11.77 -6.32 11.00
N PHE A 85 -12.91 -7.01 10.96
CA PHE A 85 -14.21 -6.47 10.53
C PHE A 85 -15.30 -6.84 11.57
N PRO A 86 -15.25 -6.26 12.78
CA PRO A 86 -16.18 -6.61 13.86
C PRO A 86 -17.64 -6.26 13.55
N SER A 87 -17.90 -5.40 12.56
CA SER A 87 -19.26 -5.11 12.08
C SER A 87 -19.91 -6.26 11.30
N GLY A 88 -19.13 -7.27 10.89
CA GLY A 88 -19.57 -8.33 10.00
C GLY A 88 -19.77 -7.89 8.53
N VAL A 89 -19.50 -6.61 8.23
CA VAL A 89 -19.51 -6.10 6.85
C VAL A 89 -18.11 -6.30 6.27
N TYR A 90 -18.00 -7.22 5.31
CA TYR A 90 -16.72 -7.56 4.71
C TYR A 90 -16.52 -6.85 3.37
N PRO A 91 -15.28 -6.45 3.03
CA PRO A 91 -15.00 -5.85 1.74
C PRO A 91 -15.21 -6.87 0.61
N PRO A 92 -15.66 -6.40 -0.58
CA PRO A 92 -15.69 -7.22 -1.77
C PRO A 92 -14.28 -7.74 -2.09
N ASN A 93 -14.20 -9.01 -2.49
CA ASN A 93 -12.95 -9.66 -2.88
C ASN A 93 -13.07 -10.28 -4.27
N THR A 94 -12.12 -9.97 -5.15
CA THR A 94 -11.91 -10.73 -6.39
C THR A 94 -10.78 -11.73 -6.15
N LEU A 95 -11.05 -13.02 -6.38
CA LEU A 95 -10.05 -14.09 -6.28
C LEU A 95 -9.71 -14.63 -7.66
N LEU A 96 -8.42 -14.74 -7.95
CA LEU A 96 -7.88 -15.26 -9.21
C LEU A 96 -6.86 -16.36 -8.90
N VAL A 97 -6.83 -17.39 -9.74
CA VAL A 97 -5.73 -18.37 -9.76
C VAL A 97 -4.79 -17.98 -10.89
N VAL A 98 -3.52 -17.78 -10.58
CA VAL A 98 -2.46 -17.32 -11.50
C VAL A 98 -1.39 -18.39 -11.65
N SER A 99 -0.58 -18.32 -12.71
CA SER A 99 0.47 -19.31 -12.97
C SER A 99 1.65 -19.25 -12.01
N GLY A 100 1.79 -18.17 -11.25
CA GLY A 100 2.85 -18.00 -10.25
C GLY A 100 2.94 -16.59 -9.69
N LEU A 101 3.74 -16.44 -8.63
CA LEU A 101 4.08 -15.17 -8.00
C LEU A 101 5.59 -14.88 -8.17
N VAL A 102 6.07 -13.77 -7.59
CA VAL A 102 7.48 -13.34 -7.71
C VAL A 102 8.50 -14.38 -7.23
N ARG A 103 8.08 -15.31 -6.37
CA ARG A 103 8.89 -16.43 -5.87
C ARG A 103 8.08 -17.72 -5.86
N PRO A 104 8.70 -18.88 -6.16
CA PRO A 104 7.98 -20.15 -6.28
C PRO A 104 7.44 -20.69 -4.95
N GLU A 105 7.99 -20.24 -3.81
CA GLU A 105 7.50 -20.65 -2.49
C GLU A 105 6.21 -19.93 -2.08
N LEU A 106 5.84 -18.85 -2.78
CA LEU A 106 4.68 -18.03 -2.45
C LEU A 106 3.42 -18.63 -3.06
N ARG A 107 2.36 -18.74 -2.24
CA ARG A 107 1.07 -19.31 -2.62
C ARG A 107 -0.03 -18.27 -2.75
N VAL A 108 0.13 -17.12 -2.09
CA VAL A 108 -0.86 -16.04 -2.07
C VAL A 108 -0.24 -14.66 -2.16
N GLU A 109 -0.90 -13.78 -2.91
CA GLU A 109 -0.68 -12.34 -2.91
C GLU A 109 -2.02 -11.61 -2.74
N VAL A 110 -2.04 -10.56 -1.92
CA VAL A 110 -3.22 -9.76 -1.59
C VAL A 110 -2.92 -8.30 -1.91
N GLU A 111 -3.59 -7.76 -2.93
CA GLU A 111 -3.58 -6.33 -3.26
C GLU A 111 -4.82 -5.66 -2.65
N ARG A 112 -4.65 -4.42 -2.16
CA ARG A 112 -5.74 -3.67 -1.53
C ARG A 112 -5.83 -2.22 -1.96
N ARG A 113 -7.06 -1.73 -1.93
CA ARG A 113 -7.39 -0.31 -1.97
C ARG A 113 -8.24 0.03 -0.75
N CYS A 114 -7.85 1.08 -0.06
CA CYS A 114 -8.57 1.64 1.08
C CYS A 114 -9.07 3.03 0.72
N GLU A 115 -10.28 3.35 1.14
CA GLU A 115 -10.89 4.66 0.98
C GLU A 115 -11.33 5.12 2.36
N GLY A 116 -10.85 6.30 2.75
CA GLY A 116 -11.05 6.83 4.09
C GLY A 116 -10.26 8.12 4.25
N LEU A 117 -10.89 9.10 4.90
CA LEU A 117 -10.20 10.25 5.46
C LEU A 117 -9.28 9.68 6.55
N CYS A 118 -8.02 9.38 6.24
CA CYS A 118 -7.08 8.99 7.29
C CYS A 118 -6.91 10.21 8.21
N GLU A 119 -7.65 10.25 9.31
CA GLU A 119 -7.58 11.35 10.28
C GLU A 119 -6.18 11.39 10.87
N GLY A 120 -5.50 12.52 10.70
CA GLY A 120 -4.20 12.77 11.34
C GLY A 120 -3.04 13.12 10.41
N LEU A 121 -3.18 12.95 9.09
CA LEU A 121 -2.28 13.60 8.14
C LEU A 121 -2.76 15.03 7.92
N GLY A 122 -2.42 15.92 8.86
CA GLY A 122 -2.74 17.35 8.82
C GLY A 122 -2.17 18.06 7.60
N VAL A 123 -2.81 17.89 6.43
CA VAL A 123 -2.67 18.77 5.28
C VAL A 123 -3.51 20.00 5.60
N THR A 124 -2.97 20.89 6.42
CA THR A 124 -3.54 22.24 6.51
C THR A 124 -3.40 22.87 5.14
N GLN A 125 -4.51 23.03 4.43
CA GLN A 125 -4.58 23.95 3.31
C GLN A 125 -4.23 25.34 3.85
N ARG A 126 -2.98 25.77 3.71
CA ARG A 126 -2.66 27.19 3.84
C ARG A 126 -3.19 27.88 2.60
N SER A 127 -4.34 28.52 2.75
CA SER A 127 -4.78 29.58 1.87
C SER A 127 -3.64 30.59 1.72
N ALA A 128 -3.23 30.86 0.48
CA ALA A 128 -2.22 31.90 0.21
C ALA A 128 -2.74 33.26 0.72
N PRO A 129 -1.88 34.17 1.22
CA PRO A 129 -2.29 35.52 1.54
C PRO A 129 -2.79 36.20 0.25
N GLY A 130 -4.03 36.68 0.27
CA GLY A 130 -4.58 37.44 -0.84
C GLY A 130 -3.78 38.72 -1.06
N THR A 131 -3.28 38.92 -2.29
CA THR A 131 -2.72 40.19 -2.73
C THR A 131 -3.84 41.25 -2.71
N PRO A 132 -3.63 42.46 -2.15
CA PRO A 132 -4.69 43.44 -2.11
C PRO A 132 -4.94 44.03 -3.50
N GLY A 133 -6.19 43.92 -3.95
CA GLY A 133 -6.78 44.81 -4.94
C GLY A 133 -6.66 44.40 -6.40
N ARG A 134 -7.69 43.75 -6.95
CA ARG A 134 -8.46 44.23 -8.12
C ARG A 134 -9.71 43.36 -8.28
N SER A 135 -10.88 43.98 -8.39
CA SER A 135 -12.12 43.29 -8.74
C SER A 135 -12.01 42.64 -10.11
N GLU A 136 -12.44 41.39 -10.26
CA GLU A 136 -13.57 40.99 -11.11
C GLU A 136 -13.73 39.47 -11.20
N ARG A 137 -14.94 39.07 -11.59
CA ARG A 137 -15.58 37.75 -11.60
C ARG A 137 -14.88 36.76 -12.54
N GLY A 138 -14.92 35.46 -12.21
CA GLY A 138 -14.73 34.38 -13.19
C GLY A 138 -13.83 33.24 -12.71
N GLY A 139 -14.34 32.00 -12.77
CA GLY A 139 -13.66 30.79 -12.29
C GLY A 139 -12.47 30.33 -13.15
N GLY A 140 -11.63 29.48 -12.55
CA GLY A 140 -10.53 28.82 -13.25
C GLY A 140 -9.51 28.19 -12.29
N VAL A 141 -9.13 26.94 -12.56
CA VAL A 141 -8.38 26.05 -11.66
C VAL A 141 -6.88 26.04 -12.01
N ARG A 142 -6.04 25.89 -10.96
CA ARG A 142 -4.64 25.37 -10.92
C ARG A 142 -3.49 26.26 -11.44
N GLY A 143 -2.74 26.84 -10.49
CA GLY A 143 -1.33 27.20 -10.62
C GLY A 143 -0.52 26.56 -9.48
N ALA A 144 0.58 25.87 -9.82
CA ALA A 144 1.44 25.17 -8.85
C ALA A 144 2.33 26.16 -8.06
N THR A 145 2.25 26.17 -6.73
CA THR A 145 3.03 27.11 -5.91
C THR A 145 4.30 26.49 -5.33
N ARG A 146 5.43 27.16 -5.57
CA ARG A 146 6.77 26.91 -5.02
C ARG A 146 6.83 27.22 -3.51
N LEU A 147 7.57 26.41 -2.74
CA LEU A 147 7.97 26.71 -1.35
C LEU A 147 9.03 27.83 -1.27
N CYS A 148 8.93 28.70 -0.25
CA CYS A 148 9.86 29.79 0.07
C CYS A 148 11.11 29.31 0.83
N ARG A 149 12.20 30.08 0.64
CA ARG A 149 13.61 29.84 1.01
C ARG A 149 13.89 29.79 2.52
N GLY A 150 14.81 28.89 2.91
CA GLY A 150 15.48 28.94 4.22
C GLY A 150 16.33 27.71 4.59
N ALA A 151 17.10 27.14 3.67
CA ALA A 151 18.15 26.14 3.96
C ALA A 151 19.26 26.24 2.88
N PRO A 152 20.54 26.01 3.23
CA PRO A 152 21.67 26.30 2.35
C PRO A 152 21.62 25.46 1.07
N ASN A 153 22.01 26.12 -0.02
CA ASN A 153 21.86 25.66 -1.39
C ASN A 153 22.92 24.60 -1.72
N VAL A 154 22.51 23.34 -1.92
CA VAL A 154 23.29 22.37 -2.70
C VAL A 154 22.32 21.46 -3.49
N GLY A 155 22.29 21.62 -4.81
CA GLY A 155 21.80 20.63 -5.78
C GLY A 155 20.28 20.43 -5.85
N GLY A 156 19.63 21.13 -6.77
CA GLY A 156 18.19 21.03 -6.98
C GLY A 156 17.73 19.73 -7.65
N PHE A 157 16.66 19.15 -7.13
CA PHE A 157 15.63 18.39 -7.86
C PHE A 157 14.30 18.51 -7.08
N ARG A 158 13.21 18.84 -7.76
CA ARG A 158 11.86 18.99 -7.19
C ARG A 158 11.03 17.74 -7.46
N GLY A 159 10.50 17.09 -6.42
CA GLY A 159 9.47 16.06 -6.55
C GLY A 159 9.19 15.34 -5.23
N ALA A 160 7.92 15.38 -4.80
CA ALA A 160 7.23 14.60 -3.75
C ALA A 160 7.90 14.45 -2.37
N THR A 161 7.18 14.83 -1.31
CA THR A 161 7.57 14.58 0.09
C THR A 161 7.54 13.06 0.35
N ARG A 162 8.71 12.43 0.47
CA ARG A 162 8.83 11.06 1.01
C ARG A 162 8.46 11.09 2.49
N LEU A 163 7.73 10.06 2.95
CA LEU A 163 7.50 9.78 4.37
C LEU A 163 8.83 9.83 5.15
N CYS A 164 8.74 10.32 6.40
CA CYS A 164 9.85 10.39 7.34
C CYS A 164 10.56 9.03 7.49
N ARG A 165 11.89 9.10 7.50
CA ARG A 165 12.83 7.96 7.55
C ARG A 165 12.71 7.25 8.91
N GLY A 166 12.26 5.99 8.91
CA GLY A 166 12.19 5.17 10.13
C GLY A 166 11.77 3.71 9.97
N ALA A 167 11.52 3.21 8.75
CA ALA A 167 11.26 1.79 8.53
C ALA A 167 12.58 0.99 8.43
N PRO A 168 12.74 -0.15 9.12
CA PRO A 168 13.93 -0.99 8.98
C PRO A 168 14.05 -1.49 7.53
N ASN A 169 15.25 -1.32 6.97
CA ASN A 169 15.63 -1.72 5.63
C ASN A 169 15.67 -3.25 5.54
N VAL A 170 14.67 -3.88 4.90
CA VAL A 170 14.77 -5.28 4.46
C VAL A 170 15.29 -5.33 3.04
N GLY A 171 16.37 -6.10 2.86
CA GLY A 171 17.31 -6.01 1.75
C GLY A 171 16.71 -6.05 0.34
N GLY A 172 17.19 -5.14 -0.50
CA GLY A 172 17.05 -5.24 -1.95
C GLY A 172 18.04 -6.24 -2.51
N TYR A 173 17.56 -7.20 -3.30
CA TYR A 173 18.41 -8.02 -4.17
C TYR A 173 18.31 -7.48 -5.60
N GLY A 174 19.39 -6.85 -6.05
CA GLY A 174 19.67 -6.57 -7.46
C GLY A 174 21.00 -7.21 -7.80
N GLY A 175 20.97 -8.34 -8.50
CA GLY A 175 22.13 -8.99 -9.11
C GLY A 175 21.78 -9.39 -10.55
N PRO A 176 22.71 -9.32 -11.50
CA PRO A 176 22.42 -9.60 -12.90
C PRO A 176 22.18 -11.09 -13.13
N SER A 177 21.10 -11.38 -13.86
CA SER A 177 20.73 -12.71 -14.34
C SER A 177 21.85 -13.29 -15.22
N ARG A 178 22.38 -14.47 -14.85
CA ARG A 178 23.11 -15.33 -15.78
C ARG A 178 22.23 -16.53 -16.06
N GLY A 179 21.90 -16.75 -17.35
CA GLY A 179 21.10 -17.88 -17.81
C GLY A 179 21.80 -19.23 -17.55
N PRO A 180 21.07 -20.35 -17.67
CA PRO A 180 21.63 -21.67 -17.45
C PRO A 180 22.65 -22.04 -18.55
N PRO A 181 23.74 -22.77 -18.22
CA PRO A 181 24.53 -23.43 -19.24
C PRO A 181 23.73 -24.59 -19.84
N SER A 182 23.70 -24.65 -21.17
CA SER A 182 23.22 -25.79 -21.93
C SER A 182 24.12 -27.01 -21.68
N LEU A 183 23.50 -28.14 -21.32
CA LEU A 183 23.80 -29.50 -21.79
C LEU A 183 22.60 -30.40 -21.47
#